data_AF-A0A2G8K0X8-F1
#
_entry.id   AF-A0A2G8K0X8-F1
#
_cell.length_a   1.000
_cell.length_b   1.000
_cell.length_c   1.000
_cell.angle_alpha   90.00
_cell.angle_beta   90.00
_cell.angle_gamma   90.00
#
_symmetry.space_group_name_H-M   'P 1'
#
loop_
_entity.id
_entity.type
_entity.pdbx_description
1 polymer ?
#
loop_
_entity_poly.entity_id
_entity_poly.type
_entity_poly.pdbx_seq_one_letter_code
_entity_poly.pdbx_strand_id
1 'polypeptide(L)'
;MRRQEYSRHASVASTTALTGKRKLPKRDSEAWKSIQDPAGVAELCGPLQILSAIFAAFAHGGNDVSNAIGPLIALWAIFQSEGRTETSAPIWILVYGGVGMTIGLCMLGRRVIETVGTNLTPMTPSSGFTIELGAASTVLLASNLGIPVSTTHCKVGSIVAIGYTRSKANVEWKLFRSIILAWIVTVPCAALLSAGLMWILLFSI
;
A
#
# COMPACT_ATOMS: atom_id res chain seq x y z
N MET A 1 -2.09 41.82 13.54
CA MET A 1 -0.83 41.33 12.96
C MET A 1 -0.93 39.91 12.38
N ARG A 2 -1.47 38.90 13.09
CA ARG A 2 -1.63 37.50 12.59
C ARG A 2 -2.37 37.30 11.25
N ARG A 3 -3.31 38.17 10.86
CA ARG A 3 -4.01 38.09 9.55
C ARG A 3 -3.14 38.52 8.36
N GLN A 4 -2.17 39.41 8.56
CA GLN A 4 -1.27 39.85 7.48
C GLN A 4 -0.18 38.82 7.17
N GLU A 5 0.28 38.08 8.19
CA GLU A 5 1.18 36.92 7.98
C GLU A 5 0.47 35.82 7.18
N TYR A 6 -0.78 35.49 7.53
CA TYR A 6 -1.57 34.49 6.81
C TYR A 6 -1.76 34.84 5.32
N SER A 7 -2.01 36.12 5.02
CA SER A 7 -2.15 36.61 3.64
C SER A 7 -0.81 36.58 2.88
N ARG A 8 0.33 36.80 3.55
CA ARG A 8 1.67 36.68 2.93
C ARG A 8 2.03 35.21 2.68
N HIS A 9 1.68 34.29 3.59
CA HIS A 9 1.88 32.85 3.39
C HIS A 9 1.00 32.30 2.25
N ALA A 10 -0.25 32.77 2.14
CA ALA A 10 -1.10 32.45 0.99
C ALA A 10 -0.53 33.00 -0.34
N SER A 11 0.06 34.21 -0.31
CA SER A 11 0.70 34.81 -1.49
C SER A 11 1.97 34.06 -1.92
N VAL A 12 2.82 33.63 -0.98
CA VAL A 12 4.03 32.83 -1.28
C VAL A 12 3.67 31.42 -1.76
N ALA A 13 2.60 30.83 -1.22
CA ALA A 13 2.06 29.56 -1.70
C ALA A 13 1.47 29.66 -3.13
N SER A 14 1.00 30.85 -3.51
CA SER A 14 0.44 31.14 -4.84
C SER A 14 1.53 31.38 -5.89
N THR A 15 2.61 32.09 -5.55
CA THR A 15 3.73 32.31 -6.48
C THR A 15 4.55 31.04 -6.76
N THR A 16 4.65 30.15 -5.77
CA THR A 16 5.31 28.84 -5.95
C THR A 16 4.46 27.85 -6.76
N ALA A 17 3.18 28.15 -6.99
CA ALA A 17 2.27 27.32 -7.78
C ALA A 17 2.52 27.42 -9.30
N LEU A 18 3.28 28.42 -9.77
CA LEU A 18 3.56 28.65 -11.19
C LEU A 18 4.76 27.86 -11.73
N THR A 19 5.59 27.28 -10.84
CA THR A 19 6.74 26.47 -11.22
C THR A 19 6.37 24.99 -11.06
N GLY A 20 6.11 24.29 -12.18
CA GLY A 20 5.49 22.96 -12.30
C GLY A 20 6.13 21.73 -11.62
N LYS A 21 6.84 21.91 -10.50
CA LYS A 21 7.31 20.86 -9.59
C LYS A 21 6.88 21.18 -8.16
N ARG A 22 5.59 21.02 -7.85
CA ARG A 22 5.17 20.83 -6.45
C ARG A 22 5.81 19.54 -5.95
N LYS A 23 6.57 19.66 -4.87
CA LYS A 23 7.11 18.56 -4.08
C LYS A 23 6.52 18.71 -2.68
N LEU A 24 6.23 17.59 -2.03
CA LEU A 24 5.84 17.56 -0.62
C LEU A 24 6.74 18.46 0.22
N PRO A 25 6.19 19.07 1.29
CA PRO A 25 6.99 19.90 2.19
C PRO A 25 8.19 19.09 2.68
N LYS A 26 9.40 19.65 2.50
CA LYS A 26 10.62 18.99 2.99
C LYS A 26 10.55 18.85 4.51
N ARG A 27 11.14 17.79 5.05
CA ARG A 27 11.06 17.44 6.48
C ARG A 27 11.58 18.53 7.43
N ASP A 28 12.48 19.38 6.95
CA ASP A 28 13.07 20.53 7.64
C ASP A 28 12.26 21.84 7.49
N SER A 29 11.26 21.87 6.61
CA SER A 29 10.47 23.06 6.33
C SER A 29 9.45 23.38 7.44
N GLU A 30 9.14 24.67 7.60
CA GLU A 30 8.06 25.13 8.49
C GLU A 30 6.70 24.51 8.12
N ALA A 31 6.49 24.24 6.83
CA ALA A 31 5.30 23.54 6.37
C ALA A 31 5.22 22.10 6.93
N TRP A 32 6.34 21.38 7.05
CA TRP A 32 6.37 20.07 7.69
C TRP A 32 6.12 20.15 9.20
N LYS A 33 6.73 21.12 9.88
CA LYS A 33 6.52 21.35 11.31
C LYS A 33 5.06 21.65 11.63
N SER A 34 4.35 22.36 10.75
CA SER A 34 2.91 22.63 10.91
C SER A 34 2.01 21.39 10.80
N ILE A 35 2.53 20.29 10.24
CA ILE A 35 1.78 19.03 10.06
C ILE A 35 2.07 18.06 11.22
N GLN A 36 3.10 18.29 12.03
CA GLN A 36 3.49 17.41 13.13
C GLN A 36 2.41 17.32 14.21
N ASP A 37 2.27 16.11 14.76
CA ASP A 37 1.40 15.88 15.90
C ASP A 37 1.91 16.63 17.14
N PRO A 38 1.03 17.22 17.96
CA PRO A 38 1.41 17.71 19.28
C PRO A 38 2.09 16.60 20.09
N ALA A 39 3.06 16.95 20.95
CA ALA A 39 3.88 15.97 21.66
C ALA A 39 3.06 14.86 22.36
N GLY A 40 1.99 15.23 23.09
CA GLY A 40 1.13 14.25 23.75
C GLY A 40 0.38 13.30 22.81
N VAL A 41 0.02 13.75 21.60
CA VAL A 41 -0.60 12.90 20.58
C VAL A 41 0.44 11.96 19.96
N ALA A 42 1.65 12.47 19.71
CA ALA A 42 2.73 11.65 19.15
C ALA A 42 3.16 10.53 20.11
N GLU A 43 3.22 10.81 21.42
CA GLU A 43 3.56 9.82 22.45
C GLU A 43 2.49 8.73 22.60
N LEU A 44 1.21 9.07 22.46
CA LEU A 44 0.12 8.11 22.52
C LEU A 44 -0.03 7.31 21.21
N CYS A 45 -0.01 7.99 20.07
CA CYS A 45 -0.21 7.36 18.77
C CYS A 45 1.02 6.59 18.26
N GLY A 46 2.23 6.90 18.73
CA GLY A 46 3.45 6.17 18.38
C GLY A 46 3.37 4.67 18.64
N PRO A 47 3.16 4.20 19.89
CA PRO A 47 3.03 2.77 20.18
C PRO A 47 1.79 2.16 19.54
N LEU A 48 0.68 2.89 19.45
CA LEU A 48 -0.53 2.44 18.78
C LEU A 48 -0.30 2.19 17.29
N GLN A 49 0.48 3.04 16.63
CA GLN A 49 0.86 2.87 15.23
C GLN A 49 1.72 1.61 15.04
N ILE A 50 2.66 1.33 15.94
CA ILE A 50 3.47 0.11 15.86
C ILE A 50 2.56 -1.13 15.98
N LEU A 51 1.61 -1.11 16.93
CA LEU A 51 0.66 -2.19 17.11
C LEU A 51 -0.24 -2.37 15.89
N SER A 52 -0.78 -1.29 15.33
CA SER A 52 -1.60 -1.34 14.11
C SER A 52 -0.80 -1.81 12.90
N ALA A 53 0.50 -1.48 12.82
CA ALA A 53 1.37 -1.90 11.73
C ALA A 53 1.61 -3.41 11.77
N ILE A 54 1.81 -3.98 12.96
CA ILE A 54 1.94 -5.43 13.16
C ILE A 54 0.64 -6.14 12.77
N PHE A 55 -0.50 -5.64 13.23
CA PHE A 55 -1.80 -6.21 12.89
C PHE A 55 -2.07 -6.15 11.38
N ALA A 56 -1.81 -5.00 10.75
CA ALA A 56 -1.96 -4.82 9.31
C ALA A 56 -1.00 -5.72 8.52
N ALA A 57 0.23 -5.92 8.98
CA ALA A 57 1.20 -6.82 8.36
C ALA A 57 0.73 -8.28 8.42
N PHE A 58 0.16 -8.71 9.54
CA PHE A 58 -0.42 -10.05 9.68
C PHE A 58 -1.61 -10.27 8.73
N ALA A 59 -2.57 -9.34 8.72
CA ALA A 59 -3.74 -9.44 7.83
C ALA A 59 -3.35 -9.36 6.34
N HIS A 60 -2.36 -8.54 6.00
CA HIS A 60 -1.84 -8.43 4.63
C HIS A 60 -1.11 -9.70 4.20
N GLY A 61 -0.24 -10.24 5.07
CA GLY A 61 0.47 -11.48 4.80
C GLY A 61 -0.46 -12.67 4.56
N GLY A 62 -1.50 -12.84 5.38
CA GLY A 62 -2.46 -13.94 5.20
C GLY A 62 -3.20 -13.90 3.85
N ASN A 63 -3.58 -12.71 3.39
CA ASN A 63 -4.25 -12.55 2.09
C ASN A 63 -3.28 -12.74 0.91
N ASP A 64 -2.09 -12.14 0.98
CA ASP A 64 -1.17 -12.10 -0.16
C ASP A 64 -0.38 -13.40 -0.35
N VAL A 65 -0.16 -14.17 0.72
CA VAL A 65 0.42 -15.52 0.65
C VAL A 65 -0.42 -16.44 -0.26
N SER A 66 -1.75 -16.34 -0.18
CA SER A 66 -2.66 -17.14 -1.01
C SER A 66 -2.52 -16.81 -2.51
N ASN A 67 -2.24 -15.55 -2.85
CA ASN A 67 -2.05 -15.12 -4.24
C ASN A 67 -0.78 -15.71 -4.87
N ALA A 68 0.30 -15.84 -4.09
CA ALA A 68 1.56 -16.39 -4.58
C ALA A 68 1.57 -17.93 -4.59
N ILE A 69 1.01 -18.55 -3.56
CA ILE A 69 1.08 -20.01 -3.35
C ILE A 69 -0.09 -20.75 -4.02
N GLY A 70 -1.22 -20.10 -4.27
CA GLY A 70 -2.41 -20.72 -4.87
C GLY A 70 -2.13 -21.59 -6.10
N PRO A 71 -1.38 -21.10 -7.11
CA PRO A 71 -1.01 -21.92 -8.27
C PRO A 71 -0.13 -23.13 -7.91
N LEU A 72 0.75 -23.00 -6.91
CA LEU A 72 1.61 -24.10 -6.44
C LEU A 72 0.80 -25.19 -5.72
N ILE A 73 -0.19 -24.79 -4.91
CA ILE A 73 -1.13 -25.71 -4.26
C ILE A 73 -1.97 -26.44 -5.32
N ALA A 74 -2.46 -25.73 -6.33
CA ALA A 74 -3.21 -26.35 -7.43
C ALA A 74 -2.37 -27.40 -8.17
N LEU A 75 -1.10 -27.09 -8.47
CA LEU A 75 -0.18 -28.05 -9.08
C LEU A 75 0.04 -29.27 -8.19
N TRP A 76 0.32 -29.05 -6.90
CA TRP A 76 0.53 -30.14 -5.93
C TRP A 76 -0.71 -31.04 -5.79
N ALA A 77 -1.91 -30.46 -5.76
CA ALA A 77 -3.17 -31.20 -5.70
C ALA A 77 -3.39 -32.07 -6.95
N ILE A 78 -3.09 -31.56 -8.15
CA ILE A 78 -3.17 -32.35 -9.39
C ILE A 78 -2.23 -33.54 -9.33
N PHE A 79 -0.99 -33.35 -8.86
CA PHE A 79 0.00 -34.42 -8.74
C PHE A 79 -0.38 -35.49 -7.72
N GLN A 80 -0.92 -35.12 -6.55
CA GLN A 80 -1.22 -36.07 -5.49
C GLN A 80 -2.59 -36.74 -5.59
N SER A 81 -3.56 -36.07 -6.22
CA SER A 81 -4.96 -36.48 -6.12
C SER A 81 -5.55 -36.96 -7.44
N GLU A 82 -4.71 -37.22 -8.46
CA GLU A 82 -5.13 -37.64 -9.81
C GLU A 82 -6.28 -36.78 -10.37
N GLY A 83 -6.29 -35.48 -10.05
CA GLY A 83 -7.32 -34.54 -10.49
C GLY A 83 -8.50 -34.31 -9.52
N ARG A 84 -8.48 -34.80 -8.28
CA ARG A 84 -9.49 -34.43 -7.25
C ARG A 84 -9.12 -33.11 -6.55
N THR A 85 -10.08 -32.19 -6.48
CA THR A 85 -9.91 -30.80 -6.01
C THR A 85 -9.95 -30.62 -4.48
N GLU A 86 -10.23 -31.68 -3.72
CA GLU A 86 -10.56 -31.60 -2.28
C GLU A 86 -9.38 -32.00 -1.38
N THR A 87 -8.18 -31.48 -1.64
CA THR A 87 -7.03 -31.71 -0.74
C THR A 87 -6.62 -30.41 -0.09
N SER A 88 -6.83 -30.33 1.23
CA SER A 88 -6.29 -29.25 2.07
C SER A 88 -4.79 -29.14 1.87
N ALA A 89 -4.32 -27.95 1.52
CA ALA A 89 -2.91 -27.70 1.28
C ALA A 89 -2.08 -28.00 2.54
N PRO A 90 -0.96 -28.74 2.43
CA PRO A 90 -0.09 -29.00 3.56
C PRO A 90 0.59 -27.71 4.03
N ILE A 91 0.70 -27.57 5.36
CA ILE A 91 1.14 -26.32 6.01
C ILE A 91 2.57 -25.90 5.61
N TRP A 92 3.43 -26.83 5.22
CA TRP A 92 4.79 -26.53 4.79
C TRP A 92 4.83 -25.68 3.51
N ILE A 93 3.85 -25.82 2.61
CA ILE A 93 3.77 -24.99 1.39
C ILE A 93 3.48 -23.55 1.81
N LEU A 94 2.55 -23.35 2.75
CA LEU A 94 2.24 -22.02 3.29
C LEU A 94 3.46 -21.37 3.96
N VAL A 95 4.21 -22.15 4.75
CA VAL A 95 5.48 -21.70 5.36
C VAL A 95 6.48 -21.30 4.27
N TYR A 96 6.61 -22.09 3.20
CA TYR A 96 7.50 -21.79 2.09
C TYR A 96 7.22 -20.42 1.46
N GLY A 97 5.97 -20.11 1.10
CA GLY A 97 5.69 -18.80 0.53
C GLY A 97 5.69 -17.66 1.55
N GLY A 98 5.43 -17.91 2.83
CA GLY A 98 5.64 -16.92 3.89
C GLY A 98 7.12 -16.51 4.04
N VAL A 99 8.04 -17.49 3.98
CA VAL A 99 9.49 -17.24 3.93
C VAL A 99 9.87 -16.48 2.65
N GLY A 100 9.37 -16.92 1.50
CA GLY A 100 9.62 -16.24 0.22
C GLY A 100 9.15 -14.78 0.22
N MET A 101 7.96 -14.50 0.76
CA MET A 101 7.42 -13.15 0.88
C MET A 101 8.30 -12.27 1.80
N THR A 102 8.76 -12.82 2.92
CA THR A 102 9.66 -12.11 3.85
C THR A 102 10.98 -11.75 3.19
N ILE A 103 11.59 -12.68 2.45
CA ILE A 103 12.84 -12.43 1.71
C ILE A 103 12.62 -11.36 0.64
N GLY A 104 11.54 -11.46 -0.14
CA GLY A 104 11.19 -10.47 -1.17
C GLY A 104 10.98 -9.07 -0.58
N LEU A 105 10.30 -8.98 0.57
CA LEU A 105 10.11 -7.72 1.30
C LEU A 105 11.45 -7.12 1.75
N CYS A 106 12.36 -7.93 2.31
CA CYS A 106 13.67 -7.48 2.73
C CYS A 106 14.54 -6.97 1.57
N MET A 107 14.48 -7.63 0.40
CA MET A 107 15.31 -7.29 -0.76
C MET A 107 14.77 -6.09 -1.55
N LEU A 108 13.47 -6.06 -1.82
CA LEU A 108 12.85 -5.12 -2.78
C LEU A 108 11.84 -4.17 -2.14
N GLY A 109 11.35 -4.47 -0.93
CA GLY A 109 10.27 -3.72 -0.27
C GLY A 109 10.61 -2.27 0.05
N ARG A 110 11.89 -1.96 0.31
CA ARG A 110 12.33 -0.61 0.71
C ARG A 110 11.86 0.49 -0.24
N ARG A 111 11.92 0.25 -1.56
CA ARG A 111 11.52 1.25 -2.58
C ARG A 111 10.02 1.55 -2.53
N VAL A 112 9.20 0.53 -2.30
CA VAL A 112 7.74 0.66 -2.19
C VAL A 112 7.38 1.36 -0.88
N ILE A 113 8.01 0.97 0.23
CA ILE A 113 7.82 1.59 1.54
C ILE A 113 8.16 3.09 1.48
N GLU A 114 9.24 3.47 0.80
CA GLU A 114 9.60 4.88 0.61
C GLU A 114 8.58 5.61 -0.27
N THR A 115 8.18 5.01 -1.39
CA THR A 115 7.19 5.62 -2.31
C THR A 115 5.86 5.91 -1.63
N VAL A 116 5.36 4.97 -0.83
CA VAL A 116 4.07 5.08 -0.15
C VAL A 116 4.17 5.88 1.15
N GLY A 117 5.27 5.69 1.91
CA GLY A 117 5.44 6.22 3.26
C GLY A 117 6.00 7.65 3.33
N THR A 118 6.71 8.12 2.30
CA THR A 118 7.29 9.48 2.29
C THR A 118 6.93 10.30 1.06
N ASN A 119 6.78 9.66 -0.11
CA ASN A 119 6.61 10.39 -1.38
C ASN A 119 5.14 10.69 -1.74
N LEU A 120 4.16 10.05 -1.09
CA LEU A 120 2.74 10.24 -1.41
C LEU A 120 2.07 11.32 -0.57
N THR A 121 2.29 11.31 0.75
CA THR A 121 1.70 12.25 1.71
C THR A 121 2.58 12.32 2.97
N PRO A 122 2.71 13.49 3.62
CA PRO A 122 3.43 13.65 4.88
C PRO A 122 2.77 12.84 6.01
N MET A 123 3.49 11.85 6.54
CA MET A 123 3.02 10.95 7.58
C MET A 123 3.49 11.36 8.98
N THR A 124 2.56 11.41 9.91
CA THR A 124 2.76 11.53 11.37
C THR A 124 2.19 10.31 12.09
N PRO A 125 2.58 10.04 13.35
CA PRO A 125 2.09 8.87 14.08
C PRO A 125 0.57 8.72 14.14
N SER A 126 -0.16 9.82 14.35
CA SER A 126 -1.63 9.81 14.38
C SER A 126 -2.24 9.41 13.03
N SER A 127 -1.70 9.95 11.93
CA SER A 127 -2.13 9.60 10.58
C SER A 127 -1.77 8.16 10.23
N GLY A 128 -0.57 7.69 10.61
CA GLY A 128 -0.14 6.31 10.36
C GLY A 128 -1.09 5.31 11.00
N PHE A 129 -1.39 5.50 12.28
CA PHE A 129 -2.36 4.68 13.01
C PHE A 129 -3.75 4.69 12.35
N THR A 130 -4.25 5.88 11.97
CA THR A 130 -5.56 6.02 11.33
C THR A 130 -5.62 5.36 9.96
N ILE A 131 -4.56 5.49 9.16
CA ILE A 131 -4.44 4.88 7.83
C ILE A 131 -4.44 3.36 7.94
N GLU A 132 -3.68 2.81 8.88
CA GLU A 132 -3.58 1.37 9.06
C GLU A 132 -4.88 0.77 9.57
N LEU A 133 -5.53 1.40 10.55
CA LEU A 133 -6.86 0.97 10.98
C LEU A 133 -7.89 1.07 9.86
N GLY A 134 -7.96 2.19 9.14
CA GLY A 134 -8.92 2.36 8.05
C GLY A 134 -8.73 1.32 6.93
N ALA A 135 -7.48 1.09 6.52
CA ALA A 135 -7.16 0.08 5.53
C ALA A 135 -7.46 -1.34 6.03
N ALA A 136 -7.03 -1.69 7.25
CA ALA A 136 -7.21 -3.01 7.83
C ALA A 136 -8.69 -3.33 8.07
N SER A 137 -9.48 -2.38 8.61
CA SER A 137 -10.93 -2.55 8.79
C SER A 137 -11.64 -2.77 7.45
N THR A 138 -11.26 -2.02 6.41
CA THR A 138 -11.85 -2.20 5.06
C THR A 138 -11.56 -3.60 4.51
N VAL A 139 -10.30 -4.04 4.61
CA VAL A 139 -9.89 -5.38 4.17
C VAL A 139 -10.64 -6.45 4.96
N LEU A 140 -10.68 -6.34 6.30
CA LEU A 140 -11.33 -7.32 7.15
C LEU A 140 -12.83 -7.45 6.87
N LEU A 141 -13.54 -6.32 6.71
CA LEU A 141 -14.96 -6.32 6.36
C LEU A 141 -15.21 -6.96 5.00
N ALA A 142 -14.41 -6.62 3.99
CA ALA A 142 -14.54 -7.20 2.66
C ALA A 142 -14.23 -8.71 2.65
N SER A 143 -13.16 -9.13 3.34
CA SER A 143 -12.81 -10.53 3.52
C SER A 143 -13.91 -11.32 4.24
N ASN A 144 -14.54 -10.74 5.27
CA ASN A 144 -15.65 -11.39 5.98
C ASN A 144 -16.91 -11.52 5.11
N LEU A 145 -17.09 -10.64 4.13
CA LEU A 145 -18.15 -10.72 3.11
C LEU A 145 -17.78 -11.63 1.92
N GLY A 146 -16.58 -12.21 1.91
CA GLY A 146 -16.08 -13.05 0.81
C GLY A 146 -15.73 -12.28 -0.46
N ILE A 147 -15.60 -10.94 -0.39
CA ILE A 147 -15.27 -10.10 -1.54
C ILE A 147 -13.75 -9.99 -1.66
N PRO A 148 -13.14 -10.44 -2.77
CA PRO A 148 -11.71 -10.27 -2.98
C PRO A 148 -11.39 -8.80 -3.19
N VAL A 149 -10.59 -8.22 -2.28
CA VAL A 149 -10.18 -6.81 -2.34
C VAL A 149 -8.67 -6.67 -2.37
N SER A 150 -8.20 -5.63 -3.07
CA SER A 150 -6.79 -5.27 -3.10
C SER A 150 -6.41 -4.48 -1.85
N THR A 151 -5.58 -5.09 -0.99
CA THR A 151 -5.01 -4.46 0.21
C THR A 151 -4.23 -3.19 -0.14
N THR A 152 -3.56 -3.14 -1.30
CA THR A 152 -2.82 -1.96 -1.77
C THR A 152 -3.76 -0.79 -2.10
N HIS A 153 -4.92 -1.06 -2.71
CA HIS A 153 -5.92 -0.02 -2.98
C HIS A 153 -6.49 0.53 -1.67
N CYS A 154 -6.80 -0.34 -0.70
CA CYS A 154 -7.27 0.08 0.62
C CYS A 154 -6.23 0.98 1.33
N LYS A 155 -4.94 0.63 1.27
CA LYS A 155 -3.86 1.39 1.91
C LYS A 155 -3.60 2.73 1.23
N VAL A 156 -3.42 2.74 -0.11
CA VAL A 156 -3.20 3.97 -0.89
C VAL A 156 -4.42 4.90 -0.80
N GLY A 157 -5.64 4.35 -0.86
CA GLY A 157 -6.87 5.12 -0.70
C GLY A 157 -6.95 5.81 0.67
N SER A 158 -6.61 5.09 1.74
CA SER A 158 -6.58 5.64 3.11
C SER A 158 -5.53 6.75 3.26
N ILE A 159 -4.35 6.57 2.67
CA ILE A 159 -3.28 7.59 2.64
C ILE A 159 -3.76 8.86 1.95
N VAL A 160 -4.33 8.73 0.76
CA VAL A 160 -4.81 9.86 -0.04
C VAL A 160 -5.96 10.57 0.67
N ALA A 161 -6.87 9.82 1.32
CA ALA A 161 -7.97 10.39 2.10
C ALA A 161 -7.45 11.26 3.25
N ILE A 162 -6.50 10.75 4.05
CA ILE A 162 -5.91 11.51 5.17
C ILE A 162 -5.07 12.71 4.69
N GLY A 163 -4.35 12.55 3.57
CA GLY A 163 -3.66 13.68 2.94
C GLY A 163 -4.63 14.77 2.52
N TYR A 164 -5.73 14.38 1.88
CA TYR A 164 -6.77 15.28 1.39
C TYR A 164 -7.52 16.00 2.51
N THR A 165 -7.85 15.33 3.63
CA THR A 165 -8.54 15.95 4.77
C THR A 165 -7.70 17.02 5.47
N ARG A 166 -6.37 16.87 5.48
CA ARG A 166 -5.45 17.90 5.98
C ARG A 166 -5.32 19.06 4.98
N SER A 167 -4.98 18.77 3.73
CA SER A 167 -4.92 19.75 2.65
C SER A 167 -4.72 19.07 1.30
N LYS A 168 -5.40 19.53 0.25
CA LYS A 168 -5.17 19.06 -1.13
C LYS A 168 -3.70 19.18 -1.60
N ALA A 169 -2.93 20.08 -0.99
CA ALA A 169 -1.51 20.29 -1.29
C ALA A 169 -0.59 19.24 -0.65
N ASN A 170 -1.10 18.45 0.30
CA ASN A 170 -0.33 17.40 0.99
C ASN A 170 -0.33 16.07 0.22
N VAL A 171 -0.98 16.00 -0.95
CA VAL A 171 -1.04 14.80 -1.79
C VAL A 171 -0.28 15.04 -3.09
N GLU A 172 0.65 14.14 -3.43
CA GLU A 172 1.35 14.16 -4.71
C GLU A 172 0.50 13.54 -5.83
N TRP A 173 -0.33 14.37 -6.47
CA TRP A 173 -1.25 13.93 -7.52
C TRP A 173 -0.57 13.31 -8.74
N LYS A 174 0.65 13.74 -9.09
CA LYS A 174 1.42 13.10 -10.18
C LYS A 174 1.78 11.66 -9.83
N LEU A 175 2.26 11.44 -8.61
CA LEU A 175 2.60 10.09 -8.13
C LEU A 175 1.34 9.23 -8.05
N PHE A 176 0.25 9.75 -7.46
CA PHE A 176 -1.01 9.03 -7.36
C PHE A 176 -1.56 8.60 -8.73
N ARG A 177 -1.52 9.49 -9.74
CA ARG A 177 -1.91 9.13 -11.12
C ARG A 177 -1.00 8.05 -11.71
N SER A 178 0.30 8.13 -11.46
CA SER A 178 1.26 7.10 -11.91
C SER A 178 0.97 5.74 -11.28
N ILE A 179 0.54 5.71 -10.01
CA ILE A 179 0.15 4.48 -9.32
C ILE A 179 -1.11 3.88 -9.96
N ILE A 180 -2.14 4.70 -10.23
CA ILE A 180 -3.38 4.24 -10.90
C ILE A 180 -3.07 3.68 -12.29
N LEU A 181 -2.25 4.39 -13.07
CA LEU A 181 -1.84 3.93 -14.39
C LEU A 181 -1.08 2.60 -14.31
N ALA A 182 -0.21 2.43 -13.31
CA ALA A 182 0.48 1.17 -13.09
C ALA A 182 -0.52 0.03 -12.84
N TRP A 183 -1.54 0.22 -11.99
CA TRP A 183 -2.55 -0.80 -11.72
C TRP A 183 -3.31 -1.23 -12.98
N ILE A 184 -3.72 -0.26 -13.80
CA ILE A 184 -4.44 -0.54 -15.06
C ILE A 184 -3.55 -1.29 -16.05
N VAL A 185 -2.27 -0.96 -16.14
CA VAL A 185 -1.31 -1.58 -17.07
C VAL A 185 -0.86 -2.97 -16.59
N THR A 186 -0.73 -3.19 -15.28
CA THR A 186 -0.24 -4.45 -14.75
C THR A 186 -1.15 -5.64 -15.06
N VAL A 187 -2.47 -5.45 -15.05
CA VAL A 187 -3.45 -6.51 -15.34
C VAL A 187 -3.35 -7.06 -16.76
N PRO A 188 -3.46 -6.25 -17.84
CA PRO A 188 -3.34 -6.75 -19.21
C PRO A 188 -1.93 -7.28 -19.50
N CYS A 189 -0.87 -6.67 -18.97
CA CYS A 189 0.48 -7.20 -19.14
C CYS A 189 0.62 -8.60 -18.52
N ALA A 190 0.12 -8.80 -17.29
CA ALA A 190 0.15 -10.12 -16.65
C ALA A 190 -0.69 -11.15 -17.43
N ALA A 191 -1.88 -10.76 -17.89
CA ALA A 191 -2.76 -11.63 -18.68
C ALA A 191 -2.12 -12.04 -20.02
N LEU A 192 -1.52 -11.10 -20.75
CA LEU A 192 -0.86 -11.37 -22.03
C LEU A 192 0.39 -12.25 -21.86
N LEU A 193 1.19 -11.99 -20.83
CA LEU A 193 2.35 -12.83 -20.51
C LEU A 193 1.93 -14.25 -20.15
N SER A 194 0.91 -14.41 -19.30
CA SER A 194 0.38 -15.72 -18.94
C SER A 194 -0.19 -16.46 -20.15
N ALA A 195 -0.99 -15.79 -20.99
CA ALA A 195 -1.54 -16.36 -22.21
C ALA A 195 -0.45 -16.77 -23.22
N GLY A 196 0.58 -15.94 -23.40
CA GLY A 196 1.71 -16.22 -24.28
C GLY A 196 2.53 -17.43 -23.81
N LEU A 197 2.83 -17.51 -22.52
CA LEU A 197 3.52 -18.67 -21.94
C LEU A 197 2.70 -19.95 -22.08
N MET A 198 1.38 -19.89 -21.81
CA MET A 198 0.50 -21.05 -21.99
C MET A 198 0.44 -21.51 -23.45
N TRP A 199 0.35 -20.56 -24.38
CA TRP A 199 0.33 -20.86 -25.82
C TRP A 199 1.62 -21.57 -26.27
N ILE A 200 2.78 -21.12 -25.78
CA ILE A 200 4.07 -21.80 -26.05
C ILE A 200 4.08 -23.21 -25.48
N LEU A 201 3.63 -23.41 -24.24
CA LEU A 201 3.60 -24.73 -23.60
C LEU A 201 2.67 -25.71 -24.33
N LEU A 202 1.51 -25.24 -24.80
CA LEU A 202 0.55 -26.08 -25.54
C LEU A 202 1.03 -26.48 -26.94
N PHE A 203 1.79 -25.62 -27.62
CA PHE A 203 2.34 -25.92 -28.95
C PHE A 203 3.66 -26.69 -28.91
N SER A 204 4.37 -26.67 -27.77
CA SER A 204 5.66 -27.36 -27.58
C SER A 204 5.54 -28.77 -27.01
N ILE A 205 4.36 -29.15 -26.49
CA ILE A 205 4.00 -30.51 -26.02
C ILE A 205 3.20 -31.20 -27.11
#